data_AF-A0A9Q0VV09-F1
#
_entry.id   AF-A0A9Q0VV09-F1
#
_cell.length_a   1.000
_cell.length_b   1.000
_cell.length_c   1.000
_cell.angle_alpha   90.00
_cell.angle_beta   90.00
_cell.angle_gamma   90.00
#
_symmetry.space_group_name_H-M   'P 1'
#
loop_
_entity.id
_entity.type
_entity.pdbx_description
1 polymer ?
#
loop_
_entity_poly.entity_id
_entity_poly.type
_entity_poly.pdbx_seq_one_letter_code
_entity_poly.pdbx_strand_id
1 'polypeptide(L)'
;MNLIGVNPALPGISGSKKLGFFSFNGGNQPINLKPGGVYQIKVAMEEKQTLKLDVQGKVDRFANGHAGKNHSHLSTIGNSTNVKWHVCPVEKTDRQKLLQQRGCVIWITGLSGSGKSSVACALSQMLYQRGKLSYILDGDNVRHGLNRDLSFKAEDRVENIRRVGEVSKLFADSGFICIACLISPYKRDRAACRAMLPTGDFIEVFMDVPLSVCEGRDPKGLYKLARAGKINGFTGIDDPYESPLDAEIVLQCNTGDCSTPRDMAEKVVSYLEEKGYLQA
;
A
#
# COMPACT_ATOMS: atom_id res chain seq x y z
N MET A 1 38.67 -35.43 -13.59
CA MET A 1 39.10 -36.54 -12.71
C MET A 1 38.89 -36.15 -11.26
N ASN A 2 37.88 -36.72 -10.62
CA ASN A 2 37.91 -37.36 -9.29
C ASN A 2 36.51 -37.35 -8.66
N LEU A 3 36.03 -38.57 -8.45
CA LEU A 3 34.81 -38.96 -7.75
C LEU A 3 35.02 -38.86 -6.23
N ILE A 4 34.00 -38.40 -5.51
CA ILE A 4 33.70 -38.74 -4.11
C ILE A 4 32.15 -38.80 -4.10
N GLY A 5 31.46 -39.93 -4.07
CA GLY A 5 31.56 -41.05 -3.14
C GLY A 5 30.27 -41.03 -2.30
N VAL A 6 29.20 -41.69 -2.77
CA VAL A 6 27.92 -41.82 -2.03
C VAL A 6 27.80 -43.26 -1.56
N ASN A 7 27.77 -43.48 -0.24
CA ASN A 7 27.64 -44.82 0.34
C ASN A 7 26.17 -45.06 0.76
N PRO A 8 25.50 -46.15 0.35
CA PRO A 8 24.14 -46.44 0.75
C PRO A 8 24.09 -47.37 1.97
N ALA A 9 23.25 -47.04 2.95
CA ALA A 9 22.75 -48.01 3.92
C ALA A 9 21.30 -48.39 3.56
N LEU A 10 21.00 -49.69 3.55
CA LEU A 10 19.69 -50.34 3.34
C LEU A 10 19.32 -51.13 4.62
N PRO A 11 18.07 -51.64 4.81
CA PRO A 11 16.85 -51.52 3.98
C PRO A 11 15.58 -51.08 4.76
N GLY A 12 14.50 -50.76 4.03
CA GLY A 12 13.14 -50.94 4.55
C GLY A 12 12.10 -49.89 4.13
N ILE A 13 11.06 -50.38 3.45
CA ILE A 13 9.73 -49.78 3.20
C ILE A 13 9.58 -48.99 1.89
N SER A 14 8.69 -49.56 1.08
CA SER A 14 8.16 -49.15 -0.21
C SER A 14 7.44 -47.80 -0.14
N GLY A 15 7.77 -46.91 -1.09
CA GLY A 15 7.07 -45.65 -1.31
C GLY A 15 7.64 -44.95 -2.55
N SER A 16 6.77 -44.52 -3.46
CA SER A 16 7.06 -44.01 -4.80
C SER A 16 8.14 -42.91 -4.84
N LYS A 17 9.15 -43.08 -5.72
CA LYS A 17 10.19 -42.08 -6.02
C LYS A 17 9.55 -40.87 -6.70
N LYS A 18 9.70 -39.66 -6.15
CA LYS A 18 9.40 -38.40 -6.85
C LYS A 18 10.69 -37.87 -7.48
N LEU A 19 10.66 -37.62 -8.79
CA LEU A 19 11.75 -36.93 -9.50
C LEU A 19 11.68 -35.42 -9.17
N GLY A 20 12.77 -34.87 -8.63
CA GLY A 20 12.96 -33.42 -8.52
C GLY A 20 13.92 -32.93 -9.61
N PHE A 21 13.65 -31.75 -10.18
CA PHE A 21 14.55 -31.07 -11.11
C PHE A 21 15.11 -29.81 -10.44
N PHE A 22 16.42 -29.62 -10.54
CA PHE A 22 17.09 -28.36 -10.19
C PHE A 22 17.71 -27.80 -11.47
N SER A 23 17.44 -26.52 -11.76
CA SER A 23 18.03 -25.81 -12.88
C SER A 23 19.21 -24.99 -12.40
N PHE A 24 20.38 -25.24 -12.97
CA PHE A 24 21.57 -24.39 -12.85
C PHE A 24 21.94 -23.87 -14.24
N ASN A 25 22.54 -22.69 -14.32
CA ASN A 25 23.16 -22.18 -15.54
C ASN A 25 24.24 -23.18 -16.00
N GLY A 26 23.87 -24.11 -16.87
CA GLY A 26 24.69 -25.28 -17.22
C GLY A 26 23.93 -26.60 -17.44
N GLY A 27 22.60 -26.61 -17.49
CA GLY A 27 21.79 -27.75 -17.94
C GLY A 27 21.04 -28.48 -16.81
N ASN A 28 19.85 -28.99 -17.14
CA ASN A 28 18.99 -29.75 -16.23
C ASN A 28 19.50 -31.19 -16.09
N GLN A 29 19.96 -31.59 -14.90
CA GLN A 29 20.10 -33.02 -14.55
C GLN A 29 19.09 -33.43 -13.48
N PRO A 30 18.36 -34.56 -13.67
CA PRO A 30 17.43 -35.06 -12.67
C PRO A 30 18.19 -35.68 -11.49
N ILE A 31 17.79 -35.33 -10.27
CA ILE A 31 18.34 -35.92 -9.04
C ILE A 31 17.23 -36.67 -8.31
N ASN A 32 17.50 -37.91 -7.90
CA ASN A 32 16.53 -38.77 -7.22
C ASN A 32 16.62 -38.54 -5.70
N LEU A 33 15.61 -37.90 -5.11
CA LEU A 33 15.57 -37.62 -3.66
C LEU A 33 14.63 -38.61 -2.96
N LYS A 34 15.08 -39.16 -1.83
CA LYS A 34 14.27 -39.99 -0.94
C LYS A 34 13.39 -39.12 -0.02
N PRO A 35 12.14 -39.52 0.25
CA PRO A 35 11.28 -38.88 1.26
C PRO A 35 11.94 -38.91 2.65
N GLY A 36 11.89 -37.79 3.38
CA GLY A 36 12.39 -37.69 4.76
C GLY A 36 13.91 -37.48 4.92
N GLY A 37 14.66 -37.35 3.82
CA GLY A 37 16.10 -37.04 3.87
C GLY A 37 16.38 -35.56 4.09
N VAL A 38 17.44 -35.26 4.85
CA VAL A 38 18.03 -33.90 4.95
C VAL A 38 19.18 -33.82 3.94
N TYR A 39 19.13 -32.83 3.05
CA TYR A 39 20.15 -32.62 2.02
C TYR A 39 20.81 -31.25 2.24
N GLN A 40 22.14 -31.21 2.26
CA GLN A 40 22.89 -29.96 2.27
C GLN A 40 23.28 -29.58 0.83
N ILE A 41 22.78 -28.44 0.36
CA ILE A 41 23.17 -27.87 -0.93
C ILE A 41 24.18 -26.76 -0.64
N LYS A 42 25.42 -26.92 -1.09
CA LYS A 42 26.42 -25.84 -1.07
C LYS A 42 26.19 -24.98 -2.32
N VAL A 43 25.54 -23.83 -2.13
CA VAL A 43 25.53 -22.76 -3.13
C VAL A 43 26.75 -21.88 -2.86
N ALA A 44 27.65 -21.77 -3.82
CA ALA A 44 28.80 -20.87 -3.70
C ALA A 44 28.34 -19.44 -4.00
N MET A 45 27.82 -18.73 -2.99
CA MET A 45 27.89 -17.27 -2.86
C MET A 45 27.89 -16.92 -1.37
N GLU A 46 28.67 -15.90 -1.01
CA GLU A 46 28.96 -15.45 0.36
C GLU A 46 27.68 -14.98 1.07
N GLU A 47 27.03 -15.86 1.84
CA GLU A 47 26.33 -15.58 3.11
C GLU A 47 25.61 -16.86 3.58
N LYS A 48 25.92 -17.33 4.81
CA LYS A 48 25.29 -18.52 5.40
C LYS A 48 23.86 -18.20 5.86
N GLN A 49 22.85 -18.63 5.11
CA GLN A 49 21.48 -18.74 5.62
C GLN A 49 21.17 -20.17 6.09
N THR A 50 20.70 -20.30 7.33
CA THR A 50 20.27 -21.58 7.92
C THR A 50 18.74 -21.64 7.91
N LEU A 51 18.17 -22.58 7.17
CA LEU A 51 16.72 -22.83 7.17
C LEU A 51 16.39 -23.94 8.18
N LYS A 52 15.62 -23.60 9.23
CA LYS A 52 14.95 -24.59 10.08
C LYS A 52 13.55 -24.84 9.53
N LEU A 53 13.23 -26.10 9.23
CA LEU A 53 11.87 -26.56 9.04
C LEU A 53 11.30 -26.88 10.42
N ASP A 54 10.32 -26.10 10.86
CA ASP A 54 9.60 -26.37 12.11
C ASP A 54 8.19 -26.89 11.78
N VAL A 55 7.82 -27.97 12.46
CA VAL A 55 6.51 -28.62 12.33
C VAL A 55 5.59 -28.00 13.37
N GLN A 56 4.53 -27.34 12.89
CA GLN A 56 3.36 -26.86 13.64
C GLN A 56 3.61 -25.75 14.68
N GLY A 57 3.21 -24.53 14.31
CA GLY A 57 2.96 -23.43 15.24
C GLY A 57 2.56 -22.16 14.49
N LYS A 58 1.27 -21.79 14.56
CA LYS A 58 0.70 -20.56 13.98
C LYS A 58 1.53 -19.33 14.34
N VAL A 59 1.90 -18.55 13.33
CA VAL A 59 2.22 -17.12 13.48
C VAL A 59 1.55 -16.38 12.33
N ASP A 60 0.42 -15.73 12.61
CA ASP A 60 -0.25 -14.84 11.67
C ASP A 60 0.60 -13.58 11.50
N ARG A 61 1.30 -13.47 10.36
CA ARG A 61 1.87 -12.20 9.87
C ARG A 61 1.18 -11.84 8.57
N PHE A 62 0.36 -10.79 8.63
CA PHE A 62 -0.18 -10.15 7.43
C PHE A 62 0.93 -9.39 6.71
N ALA A 63 1.52 -10.03 5.70
CA ALA A 63 2.39 -9.38 4.74
C ALA A 63 1.93 -9.81 3.34
N ASN A 64 1.11 -8.97 2.71
CA ASN A 64 0.63 -9.20 1.35
C ASN A 64 1.66 -8.71 0.32
N GLY A 65 2.80 -9.40 0.26
CA GLY A 65 3.68 -9.39 -0.89
C GLY A 65 3.31 -10.55 -1.81
N HIS A 66 2.43 -10.32 -2.79
CA HIS A 66 2.06 -11.34 -3.79
C HIS A 66 3.12 -11.44 -4.90
N ALA A 67 4.36 -11.72 -4.50
CA ALA A 67 5.37 -12.26 -5.40
C ALA A 67 5.42 -13.79 -5.17
N GLY A 68 4.69 -14.52 -6.00
CA GLY A 68 4.84 -15.96 -6.23
C GLY A 68 4.75 -16.90 -5.01
N LYS A 69 3.55 -17.20 -4.51
CA LYS A 69 3.27 -18.43 -3.73
C LYS A 69 1.84 -18.96 -4.00
N ASN A 70 1.76 -20.18 -4.54
CA ASN A 70 0.60 -21.09 -4.64
C ASN A 70 -0.82 -20.48 -4.69
N HIS A 71 -1.26 -20.07 -5.89
CA HIS A 71 -2.60 -19.49 -6.16
C HIS A 71 -3.76 -20.51 -6.28
N SER A 72 -3.63 -21.69 -5.67
CA SER A 72 -4.69 -22.73 -5.72
C SER A 72 -5.72 -22.60 -4.61
N HIS A 73 -5.59 -21.65 -3.69
CA HIS A 73 -6.47 -21.54 -2.54
C HIS A 73 -7.62 -20.56 -2.80
N LEU A 74 -8.84 -20.98 -2.45
CA LEU A 74 -10.01 -20.09 -2.37
C LEU A 74 -9.74 -19.00 -1.31
N SER A 75 -10.23 -17.79 -1.56
CA SER A 75 -10.16 -16.67 -0.63
C SER A 75 -10.82 -17.05 0.69
N THR A 76 -10.07 -16.89 1.79
CA THR A 76 -10.58 -17.00 3.16
C THR A 76 -10.75 -15.62 3.81
N ILE A 77 -10.68 -14.54 3.00
CA ILE A 77 -10.75 -13.16 3.49
C ILE A 77 -12.21 -12.69 3.47
N GLY A 78 -12.71 -12.31 4.64
CA GLY A 78 -14.07 -11.80 4.82
C GLY A 78 -15.15 -12.85 4.55
N ASN A 79 -16.36 -12.37 4.24
CA ASN A 79 -17.53 -13.23 4.07
C ASN A 79 -17.59 -13.93 2.70
N SER A 80 -16.71 -13.58 1.75
CA SER A 80 -16.70 -14.13 0.39
C SER A 80 -15.74 -15.32 0.28
N THR A 81 -16.22 -16.52 0.60
CA THR A 81 -15.40 -17.74 0.73
C THR A 81 -15.14 -18.49 -0.58
N ASN A 82 -15.90 -18.19 -1.64
CA ASN A 82 -15.88 -18.95 -2.90
C ASN A 82 -15.25 -18.15 -4.05
N VAL A 83 -14.25 -17.32 -3.76
CA VAL A 83 -13.59 -16.45 -4.73
C VAL A 83 -12.16 -16.90 -4.95
N LYS A 84 -11.72 -16.95 -6.21
CA LYS A 84 -10.33 -17.25 -6.59
C LYS A 84 -9.71 -16.04 -7.28
N TRP A 85 -8.46 -15.73 -6.96
CA TRP A 85 -7.73 -14.68 -7.65
C TRP A 85 -7.39 -15.11 -9.08
N HIS A 86 -7.77 -14.29 -10.06
CA HIS A 86 -7.42 -14.50 -11.46
C HIS A 86 -6.10 -13.80 -11.78
N VAL A 87 -5.10 -14.58 -12.17
CA VAL A 87 -3.78 -14.04 -12.54
C VAL A 87 -3.82 -13.59 -14.00
N CYS A 88 -3.38 -12.35 -14.24
CA CYS A 88 -3.18 -11.81 -15.58
C CYS A 88 -1.68 -11.90 -15.95
N PRO A 89 -1.31 -12.23 -17.19
CA PRO A 89 0.11 -12.26 -17.62
C PRO A 89 0.81 -10.90 -17.59
N VAL A 90 0.08 -9.79 -17.64
CA VAL A 90 0.65 -8.44 -17.55
C VAL A 90 0.83 -8.06 -16.08
N GLU A 91 2.07 -7.89 -15.64
CA GLU A 91 2.40 -7.61 -14.24
C GLU A 91 2.47 -6.10 -13.94
N LYS A 92 2.55 -5.76 -12.65
CA LYS A 92 2.74 -4.37 -12.18
C LYS A 92 4.00 -3.74 -12.80
N THR A 93 5.09 -4.51 -12.86
CA THR A 93 6.37 -4.05 -13.41
C THR A 93 6.28 -3.73 -14.90
N ASP A 94 5.52 -4.49 -15.68
CA ASP A 94 5.29 -4.22 -17.11
C ASP A 94 4.54 -2.91 -17.31
N ARG A 95 3.49 -2.67 -16.53
CA ARG A 95 2.72 -1.40 -16.55
C ARG A 95 3.59 -0.21 -16.18
N GLN A 96 4.41 -0.35 -15.14
CA GLN A 96 5.34 0.70 -14.71
C GLN A 96 6.39 1.03 -15.78
N LYS A 97 6.96 0.00 -16.43
CA LYS A 97 7.87 0.19 -17.58
C LYS A 97 7.17 0.90 -18.74
N LEU A 98 5.93 0.53 -19.05
CA LEU A 98 5.16 1.20 -20.11
C LEU A 98 4.93 2.68 -19.79
N LEU A 99 4.58 3.00 -18.54
CA LEU A 99 4.28 4.36 -18.11
C LEU A 99 5.53 5.19 -17.73
N GLN A 100 6.72 4.57 -17.67
CA GLN A 100 7.96 5.22 -17.23
C GLN A 100 7.81 5.89 -15.85
N GLN A 101 7.11 5.21 -14.94
CA GLN A 101 6.88 5.63 -13.55
C GLN A 101 6.54 4.41 -12.68
N ARG A 102 6.67 4.56 -11.36
CA ARG A 102 6.21 3.56 -10.38
C ARG A 102 4.89 3.97 -9.76
N GLY A 103 3.97 3.01 -9.63
CA GLY A 103 2.68 3.25 -9.01
C GLY A 103 2.78 3.29 -7.48
N CYS A 104 2.17 4.30 -6.88
CA CYS A 104 2.13 4.51 -5.43
C CYS A 104 0.86 5.24 -5.00
N VAL A 105 0.62 5.28 -3.70
CA VAL A 105 -0.46 6.04 -3.07
C VAL A 105 0.14 7.19 -2.27
N ILE A 106 -0.27 8.40 -2.64
CA ILE A 106 -0.03 9.62 -1.88
C ILE A 106 -1.30 9.87 -1.07
N TRP A 107 -1.23 9.60 0.23
CA TRP A 107 -2.35 9.68 1.15
C TRP A 107 -2.31 11.00 1.93
N ILE A 108 -3.05 11.99 1.45
CA ILE A 108 -3.12 13.32 2.07
C ILE A 108 -4.20 13.35 3.14
N THR A 109 -3.80 13.50 4.40
CA THR A 109 -4.67 13.56 5.59
C THR A 109 -4.60 14.93 6.28
N GLY A 110 -5.65 15.32 6.99
CA GLY A 110 -5.72 16.59 7.70
C GLY A 110 -7.15 17.08 7.93
N LEU A 111 -7.32 18.09 8.78
CA LEU A 111 -8.62 18.70 9.10
C LEU A 111 -9.34 19.27 7.88
N SER A 112 -10.68 19.42 7.95
CA SER A 112 -11.42 20.16 6.92
C SER A 112 -10.86 21.57 6.77
N GLY A 113 -10.75 22.12 5.55
CA GLY A 113 -10.17 23.45 5.34
C GLY A 113 -8.63 23.55 5.45
N SER A 114 -7.92 22.45 5.73
CA SER A 114 -6.44 22.46 5.80
C SER A 114 -5.74 22.67 4.45
N GLY A 115 -6.43 22.43 3.33
CA GLY A 115 -5.90 22.63 1.97
C GLY A 115 -5.60 21.35 1.18
N LYS A 116 -6.00 20.16 1.69
CA LYS A 116 -5.76 18.85 1.05
C LYS A 116 -6.08 18.84 -0.46
N SER A 117 -7.31 19.21 -0.85
CA SER A 117 -7.73 19.17 -2.26
C SER A 117 -6.96 20.19 -3.11
N SER A 118 -6.59 21.35 -2.56
CA SER A 118 -5.76 22.33 -3.26
C SER A 118 -4.35 21.81 -3.55
N VAL A 119 -3.71 21.17 -2.56
CA VAL A 119 -2.41 20.52 -2.74
C VAL A 119 -2.50 19.35 -3.71
N ALA A 120 -3.56 18.52 -3.61
CA ALA A 120 -3.78 17.40 -4.53
C ALA A 120 -3.90 17.85 -5.99
N CYS A 121 -4.66 18.92 -6.26
CA CYS A 121 -4.80 19.50 -7.59
C CYS A 121 -3.48 20.07 -8.11
N ALA A 122 -2.75 20.83 -7.29
CA ALA A 122 -1.44 21.37 -7.66
C ALA A 122 -0.43 20.26 -7.98
N LEU A 123 -0.38 19.23 -7.13
CA LEU A 123 0.47 18.05 -7.32
C LEU A 123 0.12 17.31 -8.61
N SER A 124 -1.15 17.05 -8.87
CA SER A 124 -1.59 16.37 -10.10
C SER A 124 -1.22 17.18 -11.35
N GLN A 125 -1.39 18.51 -11.32
CA GLN A 125 -0.96 19.40 -12.41
C GLN A 125 0.55 19.32 -12.64
N MET A 126 1.35 19.32 -11.58
CA MET A 126 2.82 19.25 -11.65
C MET A 126 3.34 17.91 -12.17
N LEU A 127 2.68 16.81 -11.80
CA LEU A 127 2.96 15.47 -12.31
C LEU A 127 2.60 15.37 -13.80
N TYR A 128 1.43 15.90 -14.19
CA TYR A 128 1.01 15.95 -15.59
C TYR A 128 2.02 16.70 -16.47
N GLN A 129 2.49 17.87 -16.01
CA GLN A 129 3.52 18.65 -16.72
C GLN A 129 4.85 17.90 -16.88
N ARG A 130 5.13 16.91 -16.03
CA ARG A 130 6.30 16.03 -16.10
C ARG A 130 6.03 14.73 -16.88
N GLY A 131 4.90 14.64 -17.56
CA GLY A 131 4.49 13.45 -18.31
C GLY A 131 4.13 12.25 -17.43
N LYS A 132 3.75 12.48 -16.17
CA LYS A 132 3.41 11.43 -15.20
C LYS A 132 1.91 11.31 -15.03
N LEU A 133 1.43 10.08 -15.03
CA LEU A 133 0.04 9.74 -14.89
C LEU A 133 -0.36 9.66 -13.42
N SER A 134 -1.24 10.56 -13.00
CA SER A 134 -1.79 10.62 -11.66
C SER A 134 -3.32 10.67 -11.69
N TYR A 135 -3.95 10.28 -10.59
CA TYR A 135 -5.40 10.38 -10.44
C TYR A 135 -5.78 10.73 -9.00
N ILE A 136 -6.75 11.64 -8.83
CA ILE A 136 -7.17 12.13 -7.51
C ILE A 136 -8.43 11.37 -7.06
N LEU A 137 -8.35 10.78 -5.87
CA LEU A 137 -9.50 10.26 -5.11
C LEU A 137 -9.82 11.24 -3.97
N ASP A 138 -10.68 12.22 -4.26
CA ASP A 138 -11.12 13.21 -3.28
C ASP A 138 -12.31 12.68 -2.46
N GLY A 139 -12.26 12.93 -1.15
CA GLY A 139 -13.25 12.43 -0.19
C GLY A 139 -14.69 12.88 -0.46
N ASP A 140 -14.91 14.05 -1.07
CA ASP A 140 -16.24 14.49 -1.46
C ASP A 140 -16.65 13.88 -2.81
N ASN A 141 -15.73 13.84 -3.78
CA ASN A 141 -16.01 13.29 -5.11
C ASN A 141 -16.43 11.81 -5.05
N VAL A 142 -15.74 10.99 -4.25
CA VAL A 142 -16.09 9.55 -4.12
C VAL A 142 -17.47 9.35 -3.50
N ARG A 143 -17.95 10.29 -2.68
CA ARG A 143 -19.28 10.25 -2.05
C ARG A 143 -20.42 10.57 -3.02
N HIS A 144 -20.13 11.12 -4.19
CA HIS A 144 -21.15 11.25 -5.25
C HIS A 144 -21.38 9.95 -6.04
N GLY A 145 -20.50 8.96 -5.90
CA GLY A 145 -20.53 7.70 -6.66
C GLY A 145 -20.31 6.47 -5.79
N LEU A 146 -19.06 6.00 -5.72
CA LEU A 146 -18.66 4.75 -5.05
C LEU A 146 -19.14 4.67 -3.59
N ASN A 147 -19.13 5.80 -2.88
CA ASN A 147 -19.43 5.88 -1.45
C ASN A 147 -20.72 6.67 -1.18
N ARG A 148 -21.65 6.74 -2.15
CA ARG A 148 -22.91 7.49 -2.02
C ARG A 148 -23.88 6.94 -0.97
N ASP A 149 -23.71 5.68 -0.60
CA ASP A 149 -24.48 4.98 0.43
C ASP A 149 -24.01 5.29 1.85
N LEU A 150 -22.83 5.91 2.02
CA LEU A 150 -22.21 6.15 3.32
C LEU A 150 -22.54 7.55 3.85
N SER A 151 -22.94 7.63 5.12
CA SER A 151 -23.11 8.90 5.83
C SER A 151 -21.77 9.39 6.43
N PHE A 152 -21.86 10.23 7.47
CA PHE A 152 -20.73 10.78 8.21
C PHE A 152 -20.61 10.23 9.64
N LYS A 153 -21.32 9.14 9.97
CA LYS A 153 -21.12 8.40 11.24
C LYS A 153 -19.73 7.76 11.29
N ALA A 154 -19.26 7.41 12.48
CA ALA A 154 -17.93 6.84 12.67
C ALA A 154 -17.72 5.55 11.85
N GLU A 155 -18.69 4.64 11.85
CA GLU A 155 -18.62 3.37 11.12
C GLU A 155 -18.58 3.60 9.60
N ASP A 156 -19.37 4.56 9.11
CA ASP A 156 -19.40 4.94 7.69
C ASP A 156 -18.10 5.64 7.26
N ARG A 157 -17.42 6.34 8.17
CA ARG A 157 -16.07 6.88 7.91
C ARG A 157 -15.05 5.77 7.79
N VAL A 158 -15.08 4.79 8.67
CA VAL A 158 -14.21 3.60 8.61
C VAL A 158 -14.39 2.91 7.26
N GLU A 159 -15.63 2.65 6.84
CA GLU A 159 -15.93 2.01 5.56
C GLU A 159 -15.53 2.88 4.36
N ASN A 160 -15.75 4.20 4.43
CA ASN A 160 -15.32 5.14 3.40
C ASN A 160 -13.80 5.09 3.19
N ILE A 161 -13.02 5.10 4.29
CA ILE A 161 -11.56 4.99 4.22
C ILE A 161 -11.14 3.61 3.71
N ARG A 162 -11.77 2.53 4.16
CA ARG A 162 -11.47 1.17 3.69
C ARG A 162 -11.68 1.04 2.18
N ARG A 163 -12.83 1.50 1.65
CA ARG A 163 -13.13 1.45 0.20
C ARG A 163 -12.11 2.25 -0.61
N VAL A 164 -11.81 3.48 -0.18
CA VAL A 164 -10.82 4.33 -0.88
C VAL A 164 -9.42 3.73 -0.78
N GLY A 165 -9.05 3.10 0.33
CA GLY A 165 -7.82 2.33 0.48
C GLY A 165 -7.67 1.25 -0.59
N GLU A 166 -8.67 0.40 -0.75
CA GLU A 166 -8.66 -0.66 -1.77
C GLU A 166 -8.62 -0.10 -3.19
N VAL A 167 -9.39 0.95 -3.49
CA VAL A 167 -9.35 1.60 -4.81
C VAL A 167 -7.96 2.21 -5.07
N SER A 168 -7.38 2.91 -4.10
CA SER A 168 -6.05 3.51 -4.24
C SER A 168 -4.96 2.46 -4.49
N LYS A 169 -5.08 1.28 -3.86
CA LYS A 169 -4.22 0.13 -4.12
C LYS A 169 -4.35 -0.38 -5.55
N LEU A 170 -5.57 -0.45 -6.11
CA LEU A 170 -5.76 -0.84 -7.51
C LEU A 170 -5.10 0.15 -8.48
N PHE A 171 -5.16 1.45 -8.20
CA PHE A 171 -4.45 2.46 -8.99
C PHE A 171 -2.92 2.33 -8.88
N ALA A 172 -2.40 2.13 -7.67
CA ALA A 172 -0.96 1.91 -7.50
C ALA A 172 -0.49 0.62 -8.20
N ASP A 173 -1.29 -0.46 -8.17
CA ASP A 173 -1.00 -1.70 -8.90
C ASP A 173 -1.08 -1.53 -10.43
N SER A 174 -1.92 -0.61 -10.92
CA SER A 174 -1.97 -0.27 -12.34
C SER A 174 -0.82 0.64 -12.82
N GLY A 175 0.06 1.06 -11.90
CA GLY A 175 1.21 1.92 -12.19
C GLY A 175 0.93 3.42 -12.04
N PHE A 176 -0.25 3.82 -11.59
CA PHE A 176 -0.62 5.23 -11.41
C PHE A 176 -0.06 5.78 -10.10
N ILE A 177 0.24 7.08 -10.08
CA ILE A 177 0.42 7.83 -8.83
C ILE A 177 -0.96 8.24 -8.35
N CYS A 178 -1.53 7.46 -7.43
CA CYS A 178 -2.85 7.71 -6.87
C CYS A 178 -2.76 8.75 -5.74
N ILE A 179 -3.51 9.84 -5.83
CA ILE A 179 -3.55 10.89 -4.81
C ILE A 179 -4.88 10.79 -4.08
N ALA A 180 -4.90 10.18 -2.90
CA ALA A 180 -6.07 10.12 -2.05
C ALA A 180 -6.08 11.31 -1.09
N CYS A 181 -7.07 12.20 -1.18
CA CYS A 181 -7.19 13.37 -0.31
C CYS A 181 -8.49 13.35 0.51
N LEU A 182 -8.39 12.88 1.76
CA LEU A 182 -9.52 12.66 2.66
C LEU A 182 -9.16 13.15 4.05
N ILE A 183 -10.16 13.52 4.86
CA ILE A 183 -9.91 13.85 6.28
C ILE A 183 -9.22 12.65 6.96
N SER A 184 -9.73 11.44 6.75
CA SER A 184 -9.15 10.18 7.28
C SER A 184 -8.72 10.31 8.76
N PRO A 185 -9.65 10.67 9.66
CA PRO A 185 -9.32 11.19 10.99
C PRO A 185 -8.69 10.13 11.92
N TYR A 186 -9.04 8.86 11.75
CA TYR A 186 -8.62 7.79 12.65
C TYR A 186 -7.31 7.17 12.18
N LYS A 187 -6.29 7.16 13.04
CA LYS A 187 -4.96 6.62 12.79
C LYS A 187 -5.02 5.14 12.44
N ARG A 188 -5.89 4.38 13.13
CA ARG A 188 -6.11 2.95 12.86
C ARG A 188 -6.44 2.70 11.40
N ASP A 189 -7.33 3.49 10.83
CA ASP A 189 -7.84 3.24 9.49
C ASP A 189 -6.80 3.62 8.42
N ARG A 190 -6.04 4.71 8.65
CA ARG A 190 -4.89 5.05 7.80
C ARG A 190 -3.81 3.97 7.85
N ALA A 191 -3.51 3.43 9.03
CA ALA A 191 -2.57 2.33 9.21
C ALA A 191 -3.05 1.04 8.51
N ALA A 192 -4.36 0.75 8.54
CA ALA A 192 -4.94 -0.36 7.79
C ALA A 192 -4.74 -0.19 6.28
N CYS A 193 -5.00 1.00 5.72
CA CYS A 193 -4.73 1.29 4.31
C CYS A 193 -3.24 1.10 3.97
N ARG A 194 -2.33 1.63 4.80
CA ARG A 194 -0.87 1.46 4.64
C ARG A 194 -0.47 -0.02 4.58
N ALA A 195 -1.01 -0.85 5.47
CA ALA A 195 -0.67 -2.26 5.57
C ALA A 195 -1.14 -3.10 4.36
N MET A 196 -2.05 -2.58 3.52
CA MET A 196 -2.51 -3.27 2.31
C MET A 196 -1.52 -3.14 1.13
N LEU A 197 -0.55 -2.22 1.22
CA LEU A 197 0.41 -1.92 0.17
C LEU A 197 1.82 -2.46 0.51
N PRO A 198 2.66 -2.73 -0.50
CA PRO A 198 4.07 -2.99 -0.28
C PRO A 198 4.76 -1.84 0.47
N THR A 199 5.79 -2.17 1.26
CA THR A 199 6.59 -1.17 1.96
C THR A 199 7.11 -0.11 0.99
N GLY A 200 6.87 1.16 1.32
CA GLY A 200 7.26 2.33 0.51
C GLY A 200 6.16 2.84 -0.43
N ASP A 201 5.23 1.99 -0.88
CA ASP A 201 4.21 2.38 -1.87
C ASP A 201 3.04 3.18 -1.28
N PHE A 202 3.00 3.38 0.03
CA PHE A 202 2.07 4.25 0.72
C PHE A 202 2.83 5.40 1.38
N ILE A 203 2.57 6.62 0.91
CA ILE A 203 3.24 7.86 1.31
C ILE A 203 2.18 8.73 2.00
N GLU A 204 2.22 8.78 3.34
CA GLU A 204 1.31 9.60 4.13
C GLU A 204 1.82 11.04 4.17
N VAL A 205 0.95 11.95 3.71
CA VAL A 205 1.20 13.39 3.67
C VAL A 205 0.28 14.05 4.69
N PHE A 206 0.84 14.54 5.77
CA PHE A 206 0.09 15.21 6.82
C PHE A 206 -0.01 16.71 6.56
N MET A 207 -1.23 17.20 6.35
CA MET A 207 -1.52 18.64 6.37
C MET A 207 -1.66 19.11 7.83
N ASP A 208 -0.52 19.48 8.42
CA ASP A 208 -0.41 19.97 9.79
C ASP A 208 -0.81 21.45 9.86
N VAL A 209 -2.12 21.68 9.90
CA VAL A 209 -2.72 23.00 9.92
C VAL A 209 -3.60 23.12 11.15
N PRO A 210 -3.37 24.10 12.04
CA PRO A 210 -4.16 24.28 13.26
C PRO A 210 -5.66 24.41 12.97
N LEU A 211 -6.47 23.88 13.88
CA LEU A 211 -7.93 23.99 13.81
C LEU A 211 -8.40 25.44 13.66
N SER A 212 -7.80 26.38 14.40
CA SER A 212 -8.14 27.81 14.34
C SER A 212 -7.94 28.41 12.94
N VAL A 213 -6.89 28.01 12.22
CA VAL A 213 -6.64 28.43 10.83
C VAL A 213 -7.67 27.80 9.90
N CYS A 214 -7.99 26.53 10.11
CA CYS A 214 -9.01 25.82 9.32
C CYS A 214 -10.41 26.45 9.51
N GLU A 215 -10.79 26.78 10.74
CA GLU A 215 -12.03 27.48 11.08
C GLU A 215 -12.06 28.90 10.52
N GLY A 216 -10.92 29.61 10.55
CA GLY A 216 -10.82 30.94 9.94
C GLY A 216 -11.02 30.94 8.42
N ARG A 217 -10.61 29.86 7.73
CA ARG A 217 -10.80 29.70 6.28
C ARG A 217 -12.24 29.34 5.92
N ASP A 218 -12.81 28.35 6.62
CA ASP A 218 -14.15 27.76 6.44
C ASP A 218 -14.79 27.96 5.04
N PRO A 219 -14.15 27.49 3.95
CA PRO A 219 -14.56 27.83 2.59
C PRO A 219 -15.94 27.26 2.20
N LYS A 220 -16.40 26.24 2.95
CA LYS A 220 -17.68 25.57 2.76
C LYS A 220 -18.73 25.95 3.81
N GLY A 221 -18.39 26.81 4.77
CA GLY A 221 -19.27 27.17 5.89
C GLY A 221 -19.54 26.03 6.88
N LEU A 222 -18.79 24.93 6.81
CA LEU A 222 -19.06 23.72 7.59
C LEU A 222 -18.69 23.88 9.06
N TYR A 223 -17.62 24.62 9.36
CA TYR A 223 -17.25 24.91 10.74
C TYR A 223 -18.30 25.77 11.43
N LYS A 224 -18.80 26.81 10.75
CA LYS A 224 -19.92 27.63 11.26
C LYS A 224 -21.17 26.80 11.54
N LEU A 225 -21.52 25.87 10.65
CA LEU A 225 -22.67 24.98 10.84
C LEU A 225 -22.46 24.00 12.00
N ALA A 226 -21.26 23.43 12.15
CA ALA A 226 -20.91 22.55 13.26
C ALA A 226 -20.95 23.28 14.60
N ARG A 227 -20.34 24.47 14.69
CA ARG A 227 -20.39 25.33 15.90
C ARG A 227 -21.81 25.75 16.27
N ALA A 228 -22.70 25.88 15.29
CA ALA A 228 -24.13 26.14 15.51
C ALA A 228 -24.97 24.89 15.83
N GLY A 229 -24.36 23.70 15.96
CA GLY A 229 -25.05 22.44 16.26
C GLY A 229 -25.90 21.89 15.11
N LYS A 230 -25.71 22.39 13.89
CA LYS A 230 -26.45 21.93 12.70
C LYS A 230 -25.80 20.71 12.03
N ILE A 231 -24.53 20.46 12.32
CA ILE A 231 -23.78 19.28 11.88
C ILE A 231 -23.16 18.66 13.13
N ASN A 232 -23.50 17.41 13.40
CA ASN A 232 -22.95 16.63 14.51
C ASN A 232 -21.83 15.71 14.01
N GLY A 233 -20.89 15.38 14.90
CA GLY A 233 -19.73 14.52 14.62
C GLY A 233 -18.73 15.16 13.65
N PHE A 234 -18.63 16.47 13.59
CA PHE A 234 -17.69 17.17 12.73
C PHE A 234 -16.25 17.06 13.27
N THR A 235 -15.34 16.57 12.42
CA THR A 235 -13.94 16.33 12.81
C THR A 235 -13.26 17.61 13.27
N GLY A 236 -12.63 17.56 14.44
CA GLY A 236 -11.96 18.68 15.10
C GLY A 236 -12.88 19.53 15.98
N ILE A 237 -14.20 19.30 15.97
CA ILE A 237 -15.17 20.02 16.80
C ILE A 237 -15.74 19.06 17.86
N ASP A 238 -16.49 18.05 17.43
CA ASP A 238 -17.17 17.07 18.28
C ASP A 238 -16.89 15.61 17.85
N ASP A 239 -16.01 15.40 16.88
CA ASP A 239 -15.37 14.11 16.53
C ASP A 239 -13.83 14.30 16.45
N PRO A 240 -13.00 13.36 16.93
CA PRO A 240 -11.55 13.56 17.02
C PRO A 240 -10.85 13.53 15.66
N TYR A 241 -9.70 14.21 15.59
CA TYR A 241 -8.69 14.01 14.55
C TYR A 241 -7.42 13.49 15.20
N GLU A 242 -6.99 12.28 14.81
CA GLU A 242 -5.78 11.66 15.34
C GLU A 242 -4.63 11.92 14.37
N SER A 243 -3.78 12.92 14.67
CA SER A 243 -2.65 13.29 13.82
C SER A 243 -1.69 12.10 13.60
N PRO A 244 -1.12 11.95 12.39
CA PRO A 244 -0.08 10.96 12.13
C PRO A 244 1.15 11.19 13.03
N LEU A 245 1.77 10.12 13.52
CA LEU A 245 3.02 10.21 14.28
C LEU A 245 4.26 10.08 13.37
N ASP A 246 4.15 9.27 12.32
CA ASP A 246 5.27 8.87 11.46
C ASP A 246 4.90 9.05 9.98
N ALA A 247 4.38 10.23 9.62
CA ALA A 247 4.09 10.55 8.22
C ALA A 247 5.39 10.76 7.43
N GLU A 248 5.43 10.27 6.18
CA GLU A 248 6.57 10.48 5.28
C GLU A 248 6.80 11.97 4.97
N ILE A 249 5.71 12.76 4.88
CA ILE A 249 5.77 14.18 4.58
C ILE A 249 4.83 14.96 5.51
N VAL A 250 5.34 16.02 6.14
CA VAL A 250 4.53 16.96 6.92
C VAL A 250 4.52 18.32 6.24
N LEU A 251 3.32 18.81 5.91
CA LEU A 251 3.07 20.10 5.28
C LEU A 251 2.47 21.05 6.33
N GLN A 252 3.33 21.87 6.93
CA GLN A 252 2.95 22.80 7.98
C GLN A 252 2.39 24.11 7.42
N CYS A 253 1.43 24.68 8.14
CA CYS A 253 0.88 26.00 7.87
C CYS A 253 0.45 26.65 9.18
N ASN A 254 1.01 27.81 9.50
CA ASN A 254 0.70 28.58 10.69
C ASN A 254 -0.07 29.87 10.33
N THR A 255 -0.64 30.53 11.34
CA THR A 255 -1.32 31.82 11.16
C THR A 255 -0.35 32.86 10.61
N GLY A 256 -0.61 33.36 9.40
CA GLY A 256 0.22 34.39 8.75
C GLY A 256 1.47 33.85 8.04
N ASP A 257 1.77 32.56 8.17
CA ASP A 257 2.90 31.90 7.49
C ASP A 257 2.44 30.55 6.94
N CYS A 258 2.03 30.57 5.67
CA CYS A 258 1.53 29.40 4.98
C CYS A 258 2.08 29.35 3.57
N SER A 259 2.82 28.29 3.26
CA SER A 259 3.28 28.04 1.90
C SER A 259 2.09 27.93 0.94
N THR A 260 2.30 28.30 -0.32
CA THR A 260 1.23 28.14 -1.31
C THR A 260 0.98 26.64 -1.56
N PRO A 261 -0.22 26.25 -2.04
CA PRO A 261 -0.47 24.86 -2.42
C PRO A 261 0.53 24.30 -3.43
N ARG A 262 1.07 25.17 -4.30
CA ARG A 262 2.13 24.83 -5.26
C ARG A 262 3.45 24.49 -4.56
N ASP A 263 3.89 25.32 -3.62
CA ASP A 263 5.14 25.09 -2.88
C ASP A 263 5.06 23.80 -2.04
N MET A 264 3.88 23.56 -1.45
CA MET A 264 3.60 22.31 -0.74
C MET A 264 3.63 21.09 -1.67
N ALA A 265 3.04 21.21 -2.86
CA ALA A 265 3.07 20.14 -3.86
C ALA A 265 4.49 19.88 -4.39
N GLU A 266 5.34 20.91 -4.52
CA GLU A 266 6.74 20.74 -4.91
C GLU A 266 7.50 19.85 -3.92
N LYS A 267 7.29 20.03 -2.61
CA LYS A 267 7.88 19.13 -1.58
C LYS A 267 7.51 17.66 -1.81
N VAL A 268 6.25 17.40 -2.19
CA VAL A 268 5.79 16.03 -2.51
C VAL A 268 6.45 15.52 -3.79
N VAL A 269 6.55 16.35 -4.83
CA VAL A 269 7.24 15.97 -6.07
C VAL A 269 8.72 15.66 -5.82
N SER A 270 9.43 16.49 -5.05
CA SER A 270 10.84 16.24 -4.70
C SER A 270 11.01 14.92 -3.95
N TYR A 271 10.10 14.60 -3.04
CA TYR A 271 10.12 13.29 -2.35
C TYR A 271 9.94 12.13 -3.34
N LEU A 272 8.97 12.22 -4.26
CA LEU A 272 8.74 11.18 -5.27
C LEU A 272 9.95 11.00 -6.19
N GLU A 273 10.62 12.08 -6.55
CA GLU A 273 11.84 12.06 -7.37
C GLU A 273 13.00 11.39 -6.62
N GLU A 274 13.26 11.79 -5.37
CA GLU A 274 14.30 11.21 -4.51
C GLU A 274 14.09 9.69 -4.31
N LYS A 275 12.84 9.26 -4.13
CA LYS A 275 12.48 7.83 -3.96
C LYS A 275 12.37 7.06 -5.28
N GLY A 276 12.60 7.72 -6.42
CA GLY A 276 12.59 7.09 -7.74
C GLY A 276 11.22 6.65 -8.23
N TYR A 277 10.13 7.29 -7.78
CA TYR A 277 8.77 7.01 -8.25
C TYR A 277 8.48 7.60 -9.64
N LEU A 278 9.23 8.63 -10.04
CA LEU A 278 9.03 9.33 -11.31
C LEU A 278 9.81 8.68 -12.48
N GLN A 279 10.37 7.50 -12.27
CA GLN A 279 11.10 6.69 -13.25
C GLN A 279 10.67 5.22 -13.08
N ALA A 280 10.97 4.35 -14.06
CA ALA A 280 10.62 2.92 -14.01
C ALA A 280 11.83 2.03 -13.77
#